data_AF-A0A3S2AIN9-F1
#
_entry.id   AF-A0A3S2AIN9-F1
#
_cell.length_a   1.000
_cell.length_b   1.000
_cell.length_c   1.000
_cell.angle_alpha   90.00
_cell.angle_beta   90.00
_cell.angle_gamma   90.00
#
_symmetry.space_group_name_H-M   'P 1'
#
loop_
_entity.id
_entity.type
_entity.pdbx_description
1 polymer ?
#
loop_
_entity_poly.entity_id
_entity_poly.type
_entity_poly.pdbx_seq_one_letter_code
_entity_poly.pdbx_strand_id
1 'polypeptide(L)'
;VLAHIARNALLPLVTMLGLQSAQMLGGSVVIESVFSVPGLGRLAQEAVASRDTPLLLGIILTSAVLVIVINLAVDIAYAFLDPRVGASEAGA
;
A
#
# COMPACT_ATOMS: atom_id res chain seq x y z
N VAL A 1 -18.85 25.17 -4.50
CA VAL A 1 -18.94 24.34 -5.73
C VAL A 1 -17.67 23.52 -5.96
N LEU A 2 -16.47 24.13 -6.02
CA LEU A 2 -15.19 23.40 -6.15
C LEU A 2 -14.97 22.33 -5.06
N ALA A 3 -15.30 22.63 -3.79
CA ALA A 3 -15.18 21.67 -2.69
C ALA A 3 -16.13 20.45 -2.79
N HIS A 4 -17.31 20.60 -3.41
CA HIS A 4 -18.25 19.48 -3.62
C HIS A 4 -17.82 18.60 -4.80
N ILE A 5 -17.29 19.20 -5.86
CA ILE A 5 -16.79 18.47 -7.03
C ILE A 5 -15.52 17.68 -6.67
N ALA A 6 -14.61 18.30 -5.91
CA ALA A 6 -13.42 17.61 -5.40
C ALA A 6 -13.77 16.37 -4.57
N ARG A 7 -14.81 16.43 -3.72
CA ARG A 7 -15.26 15.31 -2.88
C ARG A 7 -15.81 14.12 -3.69
N ASN A 8 -16.51 14.36 -4.79
CA ASN A 8 -16.98 13.29 -5.68
C ASN A 8 -15.88 12.75 -6.62
N ALA A 9 -14.89 13.57 -6.98
CA ALA A 9 -13.76 13.16 -7.79
C ALA A 9 -12.67 12.40 -7.01
N LEU A 10 -12.61 12.61 -5.68
CA LEU A 10 -11.62 11.96 -4.80
C LEU A 10 -11.84 10.45 -4.65
N LEU A 11 -13.07 9.96 -4.59
CA LEU A 11 -13.35 8.51 -4.46
C LEU A 11 -12.77 7.68 -5.63
N PRO A 12 -13.04 8.05 -6.90
CA PRO A 12 -12.44 7.36 -8.04
C PRO A 12 -10.93 7.57 -8.12
N LEU A 13 -10.42 8.77 -7.80
CA LEU A 13 -8.98 9.07 -7.86
C LEU A 13 -8.19 8.22 -6.87
N VAL A 14 -8.65 8.06 -5.63
CA VAL A 14 -7.99 7.21 -4.63
C VAL A 14 -7.97 5.75 -5.11
N THR A 15 -9.06 5.28 -5.70
CA THR A 15 -9.14 3.92 -6.26
C THR A 15 -8.15 3.73 -7.42
N MET A 16 -8.05 4.71 -8.33
CA MET A 16 -7.11 4.67 -9.45
C MET A 16 -5.66 4.74 -8.98
N LEU A 17 -5.35 5.60 -8.02
CA LEU A 17 -4.00 5.70 -7.44
C LEU A 17 -3.61 4.40 -6.73
N GLY A 18 -4.53 3.76 -6.01
CA GLY A 18 -4.31 2.44 -5.41
C GLY A 18 -3.99 1.38 -6.46
N LEU A 19 -4.76 1.32 -7.54
CA LEU A 19 -4.53 0.38 -8.64
C LEU A 19 -3.18 0.64 -9.35
N GLN A 20 -2.85 1.89 -9.62
CA GLN A 20 -1.59 2.27 -10.27
C GLN A 20 -0.38 1.94 -9.39
N SER A 21 -0.49 2.18 -8.08
CA SER A 21 0.57 1.85 -7.12
C SER A 21 0.82 0.34 -7.03
N ALA A 22 -0.25 -0.47 -7.03
CA ALA A 22 -0.14 -1.93 -7.08
C ALA A 22 0.55 -2.43 -8.36
N GLN A 23 0.24 -1.81 -9.50
CA GLN A 23 0.93 -2.10 -10.76
C GLN A 23 2.41 -1.71 -10.72
N MET A 24 2.75 -0.57 -10.13
CA MET A 24 4.14 -0.13 -9.97
C MET A 24 4.94 -1.05 -9.05
N LEU A 25 4.36 -1.54 -7.96
CA LEU A 25 4.98 -2.55 -7.09
C LEU A 25 5.21 -3.88 -7.83
N GLY A 26 4.25 -4.35 -8.63
CA GLY A 26 4.44 -5.54 -9.46
C GLY A 26 5.55 -5.35 -10.50
N GLY A 27 5.63 -4.16 -11.10
CA GLY A 27 6.71 -3.78 -12.03
C GLY A 27 8.07 -3.62 -11.35
N SER A 28 8.13 -3.22 -10.07
CA SER A 28 9.38 -3.04 -9.34
C SER A 28 10.12 -4.35 -9.17
N VAL A 29 9.41 -5.47 -9.00
CA VAL A 29 10.02 -6.81 -8.91
C VAL A 29 10.80 -7.17 -10.18
N VAL A 30 10.27 -6.80 -11.36
CA VAL A 30 10.96 -7.02 -12.64
C VAL A 30 12.24 -6.17 -12.71
N ILE A 31 12.17 -4.92 -12.25
CA ILE A 31 13.32 -4.01 -12.21
C ILE A 31 14.38 -4.53 -11.23
N GLU A 32 13.99 -5.02 -10.05
CA GLU A 32 14.88 -5.63 -9.05
C GLU A 32 15.65 -6.82 -9.63
N SER A 33 14.95 -7.69 -10.38
CA SER A 33 15.53 -8.85 -11.03
C SER A 33 16.46 -8.49 -12.20
N VAL A 34 16.07 -7.56 -13.07
CA VAL A 34 16.85 -7.18 -14.26
C VAL A 34 18.11 -6.40 -13.88
N PHE A 35 18.02 -5.47 -12.93
CA PHE A 35 19.14 -4.64 -12.52
C PHE A 35 19.93 -5.22 -11.34
N SER A 36 19.60 -6.44 -10.88
CA SER A 36 20.20 -7.08 -9.70
C SER A 36 20.17 -6.22 -8.43
N VAL A 37 19.21 -5.30 -8.32
CA VAL A 37 19.03 -4.46 -7.14
C VAL A 37 18.50 -5.33 -6.00
N PRO A 38 19.10 -5.30 -4.79
CA PRO A 38 18.61 -6.09 -3.67
C PRO A 38 17.24 -5.56 -3.24
N GLY A 39 16.21 -6.39 -3.39
CA GLY A 39 14.83 -6.04 -3.05
C GLY A 39 14.03 -7.25 -2.58
N LEU A 40 12.95 -6.97 -1.84
CA LEU A 40 12.10 -8.00 -1.23
C LEU A 40 11.35 -8.84 -2.28
N GLY A 41 11.03 -8.26 -3.44
CA GLY A 41 10.32 -8.96 -4.51
C GLY A 41 11.18 -10.03 -5.16
N ARG A 42 12.44 -9.69 -5.46
CA ARG A 42 13.42 -10.66 -5.98
C ARG A 42 13.72 -11.76 -4.95
N LEU A 43 13.93 -11.40 -3.68
CA LEU A 43 14.16 -12.37 -2.59
C LEU A 43 12.97 -13.34 -2.42
N ALA A 44 11.73 -12.85 -2.58
CA ALA A 44 10.55 -13.71 -2.53
C ALA A 44 10.53 -14.72 -3.69
N GLN A 45 10.85 -14.28 -4.91
CA GLN A 45 10.93 -15.19 -6.07
C GLN A 45 12.01 -16.26 -5.87
N GLU A 46 13.17 -15.87 -5.34
CA GLU A 46 14.28 -16.78 -5.08
C GLU A 46 13.94 -17.79 -3.97
N ALA A 47 13.23 -17.38 -2.92
CA ALA A 47 12.71 -18.26 -1.88
C ALA A 47 11.69 -19.28 -2.42
N VAL A 48 10.79 -18.85 -3.32
CA VAL A 48 9.84 -19.77 -3.99
C VAL A 48 10.58 -20.76 -4.88
N ALA A 49 11.56 -20.30 -5.67
CA ALA A 49 12.32 -21.14 -6.59
C ALA A 49 13.19 -22.18 -5.85
N SER A 50 13.80 -21.78 -4.73
CA SER A 50 14.60 -22.66 -3.86
C SER A 50 13.77 -23.53 -2.91
N ARG A 51 12.43 -23.37 -2.91
CA ARG A 51 11.50 -24.01 -1.96
C ARG A 51 11.86 -23.76 -0.49
N ASP A 52 12.51 -22.63 -0.20
CA ASP A 52 12.85 -22.22 1.16
C ASP A 52 11.60 -21.61 1.82
N THR A 53 10.79 -22.48 2.43
CA THR A 53 9.56 -22.09 3.11
C THR A 53 9.80 -21.22 4.35
N PRO A 54 10.85 -21.41 5.18
CA PRO A 54 11.20 -20.47 6.24
C PRO A 54 11.47 -19.05 5.74
N LEU A 55 12.27 -18.90 4.67
CA LEU A 55 12.61 -17.60 4.10
C LEU A 55 11.37 -16.91 3.53
N LEU A 56 10.54 -17.66 2.78
CA LEU A 56 9.29 -17.15 2.23
C LEU A 56 8.35 -16.65 3.34
N LEU A 57 8.22 -17.39 4.43
CA LEU A 57 7.40 -17.01 5.58
C LEU A 57 7.91 -15.71 6.22
N GLY A 58 9.24 -15.57 6.38
CA GLY A 58 9.87 -14.35 6.90
C GLY A 58 9.58 -13.12 6.02
N ILE A 59 9.63 -13.28 4.69
CA ILE A 59 9.32 -12.21 3.74
C ILE A 59 7.83 -11.83 3.82
N ILE A 60 6.94 -12.82 3.89
CA ILE A 60 5.49 -12.59 4.03
C ILE A 60 5.18 -11.84 5.32
N LEU A 61 5.71 -12.29 6.47
CA LEU A 61 5.50 -11.63 7.76
C LEU A 61 6.03 -10.18 7.76
N THR A 62 7.23 -9.97 7.23
CA THR A 62 7.82 -8.62 7.14
C THR A 62 6.97 -7.71 6.25
N SER A 63 6.50 -8.22 5.11
CA SER A 63 5.63 -7.50 4.20
C SER A 63 4.28 -7.17 4.84
N ALA A 64 3.69 -8.09 5.61
CA ALA A 64 2.45 -7.87 6.33
C ALA A 64 2.59 -6.75 7.37
N VAL A 65 3.66 -6.75 8.15
CA VAL A 65 3.95 -5.67 9.11
C VAL A 65 4.12 -4.33 8.39
N LEU A 66 4.86 -4.30 7.28
CA LEU A 66 5.04 -3.08 6.49
C LEU A 66 3.71 -2.53 5.99
N VAL A 67 2.82 -3.39 5.46
CA VAL A 67 1.48 -2.98 5.00
C VAL A 67 0.64 -2.41 6.15
N ILE A 68 0.68 -3.02 7.33
CA ILE A 68 -0.01 -2.50 8.52
C ILE A 68 0.51 -1.10 8.86
N VAL A 69 1.83 -0.89 8.86
CA VAL A 69 2.44 0.42 9.13
C VAL A 69 2.05 1.46 8.08
N ILE A 70 2.04 1.10 6.79
CA ILE A 70 1.62 2.01 5.72
C ILE A 70 0.13 2.36 5.86
N ASN A 71 -0.74 1.38 6.10
CA ASN A 71 -2.16 1.63 6.30
C ASN A 71 -2.39 2.54 7.52
N LEU A 72 -1.70 2.29 8.64
CA LEU A 72 -1.76 3.17 9.80
C LEU A 72 -1.29 4.60 9.49
N ALA A 73 -0.22 4.75 8.71
CA ALA A 73 0.26 6.06 8.27
C ALA A 73 -0.75 6.77 7.36
N VAL A 74 -1.42 6.03 6.48
CA VAL A 74 -2.50 6.52 5.62
C VAL A 74 -3.71 6.95 6.46
N ASP A 75 -4.14 6.14 7.44
CA ASP A 75 -5.23 6.46 8.34
C ASP A 75 -4.93 7.73 9.16
N ILE A 76 -3.70 7.87 9.66
CA ILE A 76 -3.23 9.09 10.32
C ILE A 76 -3.27 10.27 9.36
N ALA A 77 -2.75 10.12 8.14
CA ALA A 77 -2.77 11.17 7.13
C ALA A 77 -4.20 11.61 6.79
N TYR A 78 -5.14 10.65 6.69
CA TYR A 78 -6.58 10.93 6.54
C TYR A 78 -7.16 11.66 7.75
N ALA A 79 -6.81 11.25 8.98
CA ALA A 79 -7.27 11.93 10.19
C ALA A 79 -6.77 13.39 10.28
N PHE A 80 -5.56 13.68 9.76
CA PHE A 80 -5.04 15.05 9.65
C PHE A 80 -5.68 15.85 8.51
N LEU A 81 -6.01 15.21 7.38
CA LEU A 81 -6.62 15.87 6.22
C LEU A 81 -8.13 16.11 6.37
N ASP A 82 -8.85 15.28 7.14
CA ASP A 82 -10.30 15.36 7.30
C ASP A 82 -10.71 15.72 8.75
N PRO A 83 -10.98 17.01 9.06
CA PRO A 83 -11.39 17.46 10.39
C PRO A 83 -12.83 17.07 10.79
N ARG A 84 -13.54 16.21 10.02
CA ARG A 84 -14.93 15.79 10.32
C ARG A 84 -15.08 14.40 10.94
N VAL A 85 -14.01 13.65 11.24
CA VAL A 85 -14.14 12.37 11.97
C VAL A 85 -14.74 12.56 13.38
N GLY A 86 -14.68 13.77 13.95
CA GLY A 86 -15.33 14.08 15.23
C GLY A 86 -16.80 14.53 15.16
N ALA A 87 -17.40 14.76 13.98
CA ALA A 87 -18.71 15.41 13.88
C ALA A 87 -19.90 14.46 13.65
N SER A 88 -19.65 13.15 13.50
CA SER A 88 -20.72 12.17 13.23
C SER A 88 -21.18 11.36 14.45
N GLU A 89 -20.52 11.47 15.60
CA GLU A 89 -20.95 10.82 16.86
C GLU A 89 -21.72 11.77 17.80
N ALA A 90 -21.80 13.07 17.50
CA ALA A 90 -22.53 14.05 18.31
C ALA A 90 -23.98 14.30 17.81
N GLY A 91 -24.63 13.27 17.28
CA GLY A 91 -25.95 13.36 16.66
C GLY A 91 -26.77 12.09 16.80
N ALA A 92 -26.86 11.55 18.01
CA ALA A 92 -27.91 10.64 18.45
C ALA A 92 -28.47 11.13 19.78
#